data_AF-A0A2V6RNY2-F1
#
_entry.id   AF-A0A2V6RNY2-F1
#
_cell.length_a   1.000
_cell.length_b   1.000
_cell.length_c   1.000
_cell.angle_alpha   90.00
_cell.angle_beta   90.00
_cell.angle_gamma   90.00
#
_symmetry.space_group_name_H-M   'P 1'
#
loop_
_entity.id
_entity.type
_entity.pdbx_description
1 polymer ?
#
loop_
_entity_poly.entity_id
_entity_poly.type
_entity_poly.pdbx_seq_one_letter_code
_entity_poly.pdbx_strand_id
1 'polypeptide(L)' 'MTYTFKIRHGVKFHDGSVLTSKDIKASYDKIISPPAGMKSLRKEAYEAIEVVEAPDPSTVR' A
#
# COMPACT_ATOMS: atom_id res chain seq x y z
N MET A 1 -17.21 3.06 0.15
CA MET A 1 -16.87 3.24 -1.28
C MET A 1 -15.61 2.44 -1.56
N THR A 2 -15.46 1.84 -2.74
CA THR A 2 -14.29 1.02 -3.09
C THR A 2 -13.71 1.49 -4.41
N TYR A 3 -12.39 1.65 -4.45
CA TYR A 3 -11.64 1.91 -5.67
C TYR A 3 -10.81 0.69 -6.02
N THR A 4 -10.47 0.49 -7.28
CA THR A 4 -9.61 -0.63 -7.70
C THR A 4 -8.58 -0.13 -8.69
N PHE A 5 -7.32 -0.42 -8.40
CA PHE A 5 -6.17 0.03 -9.17
C PHE A 5 -5.41 -1.17 -9.73
N LYS A 6 -4.99 -1.06 -10.99
CA LYS A 6 -4.10 -2.03 -11.65
C LYS A 6 -2.66 -1.52 -11.65
N ILE A 7 -1.75 -2.41 -11.27
CA ILE A 7 -0.31 -2.12 -11.20
C ILE A 7 0.30 -2.32 -12.57
N ARG A 8 1.19 -1.39 -12.98
CA ARG A 8 1.97 -1.53 -14.21
C ARG A 8 2.93 -2.71 -14.08
N HIS A 9 2.95 -3.58 -15.09
CA HIS A 9 3.85 -4.73 -15.11
C HIS A 9 5.30 -4.32 -15.33
N GLY A 10 6.23 -5.09 -14.75
CA GLY A 10 7.67 -4.91 -14.93
C GLY A 10 8.29 -3.74 -14.16
N VAL A 11 7.52 -3.04 -13.31
CA VAL A 11 8.06 -2.02 -12.41
C VAL A 11 8.99 -2.68 -11.39
N LYS A 12 10.17 -2.10 -11.20
CA LYS A 12 11.18 -2.59 -10.27
C LYS A 12 11.56 -1.51 -9.27
N PHE A 13 11.93 -1.93 -8.07
CA PHE A 13 12.64 -1.11 -7.11
C PHE A 13 14.11 -0.92 -7.55
N HIS A 14 14.83 0.00 -6.90
CA HIS A 14 16.23 0.29 -7.23
C HIS A 14 17.18 -0.89 -6.97
N ASP A 15 16.79 -1.85 -6.13
CA ASP A 15 17.52 -3.10 -5.90
C ASP A 15 17.24 -4.20 -6.95
N GLY A 16 16.35 -3.91 -7.91
CA GLY A 16 15.97 -4.82 -9.00
C GLY A 16 14.80 -5.75 -8.68
N SER A 17 14.29 -5.78 -7.44
CA SER A 17 13.09 -6.55 -7.08
C SER A 17 11.84 -5.98 -7.77
N VAL A 18 10.86 -6.85 -8.06
CA VAL A 18 9.62 -6.46 -8.76
C VAL A 18 8.62 -5.87 -7.78
N LEU A 19 8.02 -4.74 -8.14
CA LEU A 19 6.94 -4.14 -7.36
C LEU A 19 5.64 -4.94 -7.53
N THR A 20 5.01 -5.27 -6.41
CA THR A 20 3.72 -5.96 -6.34
C THR A 20 2.72 -5.20 -5.47
N SER A 21 1.46 -5.62 -5.50
CA SER A 21 0.40 -5.10 -4.62
C SER A 21 0.71 -5.26 -3.13
N LYS A 22 1.50 -6.27 -2.75
CA LYS A 22 1.92 -6.49 -1.36
C LYS A 22 2.76 -5.32 -0.85
N ASP A 23 3.63 -4.77 -1.69
CA ASP A 23 4.52 -3.67 -1.34
C ASP A 23 3.75 -2.35 -1.18
N ILE A 24 2.75 -2.13 -2.04
CA ILE A 24 1.81 -1.01 -1.93
C ILE A 24 1.02 -1.14 -0.62
N LYS A 25 0.44 -2.32 -0.35
CA LYS A 25 -0.31 -2.56 0.90
C LYS A 25 0.57 -2.31 2.12
N ALA A 26 1.79 -2.84 2.15
CA ALA A 26 2.72 -2.62 3.27
C ALA A 26 3.02 -1.13 3.51
N SER A 27 3.12 -0.33 2.43
CA SER A 27 3.31 1.11 2.52
C SER A 27 2.11 1.82 3.15
N TYR A 28 0.89 1.48 2.72
CA TYR A 28 -0.34 2.05 3.28
C TYR A 28 -0.62 1.58 4.70
N ASP A 29 -0.44 0.29 4.99
CA ASP A 29 -0.57 -0.28 6.33
C ASP A 29 0.32 0.49 7.33
N LYS A 30 1.57 0.76 6.96
CA LYS A 30 2.49 1.55 7.80
C LYS A 30 2.02 2.98 8.03
N ILE A 31 1.27 3.57 7.09
CA ILE A 31 0.73 4.92 7.22
C ILE A 31 -0.51 4.94 8.13
N ILE A 32 -1.48 4.04 7.88
CA ILE A 32 -2.81 4.07 8.52
C ILE A 32 -2.83 3.28 9.84
N SER A 33 -2.04 2.21 9.93
CA SER A 33 -1.89 1.32 11.08
C SER A 33 -0.39 1.10 11.40
N PRO A 34 0.33 2.17 11.80
CA PRO A 34 1.76 2.06 12.09
C PRO A 34 2.03 1.06 13.23
N PRO A 35 3.16 0.34 13.21
CA PRO A 35 3.56 -0.55 14.29
C PRO A 35 3.64 0.17 15.64
N ALA A 36 3.53 -0.60 16.72
CA ALA A 36 3.67 -0.07 18.08
C ALA A 36 4.97 0.73 18.26
N GLY A 37 4.87 1.90 18.88
CA GLY A 37 6.00 2.82 19.07
C GLY A 37 6.32 3.70 17.86
N MET A 38 5.61 3.57 16.73
CA MET A 38 5.79 4.41 15.54
C MET A 38 4.58 5.33 15.32
N LYS A 39 4.84 6.62 15.09
CA LYS A 39 3.82 7.57 14.63
C LYS A 39 4.00 7.84 13.13
N SER A 40 2.93 7.71 12.36
CA SER A 40 2.89 8.18 10.98
C SER A 40 2.49 9.65 10.95
N LEU A 41 3.38 10.51 10.47
CA LEU A 41 3.10 11.95 10.27
C LEU A 41 2.05 12.21 9.18
N ARG A 42 1.73 11.19 8.38
CA ARG A 42 0.78 11.28 7.26
C ARG A 42 -0.59 10.71 7.60
N LYS A 43 -0.77 10.06 8.76
CA LYS A 43 -2.00 9.31 9.06
C LYS A 43 -3.28 10.12 8.86
N GLU A 44 -3.29 11.38 9.31
CA GLU A 44 -4.43 12.29 9.18
C GLU A 44 -4.89 12.46 7.73
N ALA A 45 -3.94 12.55 6.77
CA ALA A 45 -4.26 12.68 5.35
C ALA A 45 -4.88 11.41 4.73
N TYR A 46 -4.82 10.27 5.42
CA TYR A 46 -5.33 8.98 4.98
C TYR A 46 -6.44 8.43 5.88
N GLU A 47 -7.02 9.25 6.77
CA GLU A 47 -8.05 8.82 7.73
C GLU A 47 -9.31 8.25 7.07
N ALA A 48 -9.63 8.67 5.85
CA ALA A 48 -10.77 8.16 5.09
C ALA A 48 -10.58 6.70 4.58
N ILE A 49 -9.37 6.14 4.69
CA ILE A 49 -9.09 4.77 4.26
C ILE A 49 -9.41 3.81 5.39
N GLU A 50 -10.43 2.98 5.18
CA GLU A 50 -10.81 1.92 6.12
C GLU A 50 -9.93 0.68 5.98
N VAL A 51 -9.66 0.26 4.74
CA VAL A 51 -8.90 -0.96 4.43
C VAL A 51 -8.15 -0.80 3.12
N VAL A 52 -7.02 -1.51 3.00
CA VAL A 52 -6.30 -1.71 1.74
C VAL A 52 -6.10 -3.21 1.54
N GLU A 53 -6.57 -3.74 0.42
CA GLU A 53 -6.47 -5.14 0.05
C GLU A 53 -5.54 -5.35 -1.15
N ALA A 54 -4.84 -6.48 -1.15
CA ALA A 54 -3.95 -6.92 -2.21
C ALA A 54 -4.31 -8.36 -2.65
N PRO A 55 -5.44 -8.55 -3.35
CA PRO A 55 -5.98 -9.89 -3.65
C PRO A 55 -5.11 -10.68 -4.64
N ASP A 56 -4.38 -9.99 -5.51
CA ASP A 56 -3.43 -10.58 -6.45
C ASP A 56 -2.24 -9.63 -6.68
N PRO A 57 -1.11 -10.09 -7.24
CA PRO A 57 0.11 -9.29 -7.37
C PRO A 57 -0.01 -7.98 -8.14
N SER A 58 -1.07 -7.81 -8.93
CA SER A 58 -1.28 -6.69 -9.86
C SER A 58 -2.50 -5.82 -9.54
N THR A 59 -3.20 -6.08 -8.44
CA THR A 59 -4.43 -5.37 -8.05
C THR A 59 -4.35 -4.86 -6.62
N VAL A 60 -4.78 -3.61 -6.41
CA VAL A 60 -5.01 -3.01 -5.08
C VAL A 60 -6.44 -2.48 -5.04
N ARG A 61 -7.13 -2.65 -3.92
CA ARG A 61 -8.47 -2.09 -3.70
C ARG A 61 -8.71 -1.69 -2.25
#